data_AF-A0A820QK66-F1
#
_entry.id   AF-A0A820QK66-F1
#
_cell.length_a   1.000
_cell.length_b   1.000
_cell.length_c   1.000
_cell.angle_alpha   90.00
_cell.angle_beta   90.00
_cell.angle_gamma   90.00
#
_symmetry.space_group_name_H-M   'P 1'
#
loop_
_entity.id
_entity.type
_entity.pdbx_description
1 polymer ?
#
loop_
_entity_poly.entity_id
_entity_poly.type
_entity_poly.pdbx_seq_one_letter_code
_entity_poly.pdbx_strand_id
1 'polypeptide(L)'
;MTSKPPPNPNPYYQANIWSRFFHGWISILLKKSHKQGTLHLTDLYDLLSHLESTKLTEQLEANWFDELKQTKRKPSLIRATIRTMGWKPFLTGLLLIPTAILTFSQPILLTFLM
;
A
#
# COMPACT_ATOMS: atom_id res chain seq x y z
N MET A 1 -19.59 -0.59 -20.48
CA MET A 1 -20.32 -1.60 -19.68
C MET A 1 -19.33 -2.71 -19.31
N THR A 2 -18.60 -2.57 -18.21
CA THR A 2 -17.79 -3.67 -17.66
C THR A 2 -18.48 -4.10 -16.37
N SER A 3 -19.17 -5.23 -16.39
CA SER A 3 -19.80 -5.81 -15.21
C SER A 3 -18.72 -6.06 -14.16
N LYS A 4 -18.83 -5.37 -13.02
CA LYS A 4 -17.95 -5.59 -11.87
C LYS A 4 -18.09 -7.06 -11.46
N PRO A 5 -16.99 -7.82 -11.30
CA PRO A 5 -17.05 -9.19 -10.80
C PRO A 5 -17.70 -9.22 -9.42
N PRO A 6 -18.27 -10.37 -9.00
CA PRO A 6 -18.89 -10.51 -7.69
C PRO A 6 -17.92 -10.11 -6.56
N PRO A 7 -18.42 -9.52 -5.46
CA PRO A 7 -17.57 -9.01 -4.39
C PRO A 7 -16.75 -10.14 -3.76
N ASN A 8 -15.44 -9.96 -3.71
CA ASN A 8 -14.48 -10.91 -3.16
C ASN A 8 -13.72 -10.23 -2.01
N PRO A 9 -14.18 -10.40 -0.76
CA PRO A 9 -13.67 -9.63 0.37
C PRO A 9 -12.17 -9.90 0.60
N ASN A 10 -11.41 -8.82 0.77
CA ASN A 10 -9.98 -8.93 0.93
C ASN A 10 -9.59 -9.54 2.30
N PRO A 11 -8.83 -10.66 2.33
CA PRO A 11 -8.43 -11.33 3.58
C PRO A 11 -7.56 -10.44 4.47
N TYR A 12 -7.00 -9.34 3.93
CA TYR A 12 -6.33 -8.31 4.71
C TYR A 12 -7.19 -7.79 5.87
N TYR A 13 -8.50 -7.64 5.70
CA TYR A 13 -9.39 -7.14 6.76
C TYR A 13 -9.48 -8.11 7.94
N GLN A 14 -9.41 -9.42 7.68
CA GLN A 14 -9.49 -10.47 8.70
C GLN A 14 -8.11 -10.91 9.21
N ALA A 15 -7.02 -10.47 8.56
CA ALA A 15 -5.67 -10.85 8.91
C ALA A 15 -5.21 -10.22 10.24
N ASN A 16 -4.56 -11.03 11.08
CA ASN A 16 -3.88 -10.58 12.30
C ASN A 16 -2.75 -9.58 11.97
N ILE A 17 -2.34 -8.77 12.96
CA ILE A 17 -1.28 -7.76 12.81
C ILE A 17 0.00 -8.35 12.21
N TRP A 18 0.44 -9.52 12.69
CA TRP A 18 1.61 -10.23 12.16
C TRP A 18 1.43 -10.67 10.71
N SER A 19 0.24 -11.17 10.35
CA SER A 19 -0.07 -11.56 8.97
C SER A 19 -0.12 -10.34 8.04
N ARG A 20 -0.57 -9.19 8.52
CA ARG A 20 -0.50 -7.92 7.76
C ARG A 20 0.94 -7.45 7.57
N PHE A 21 1.75 -7.48 8.63
CA PHE A 21 3.13 -7.01 8.60
C PHE A 21 4.02 -7.84 7.66
N PHE A 22 3.95 -9.17 7.76
CA PHE A 22 4.71 -10.08 6.90
C PHE A 22 4.04 -10.38 5.55
N HIS A 23 2.96 -9.68 5.22
CA HIS A 23 2.15 -9.95 4.01
C HIS A 23 1.69 -11.43 3.91
N GLY A 24 1.56 -12.11 5.04
CA GLY A 24 1.20 -13.53 5.13
C GLY A 24 -0.19 -13.83 4.55
N TRP A 25 -1.10 -12.85 4.54
CA TRP A 25 -2.42 -12.97 3.90
C TRP A 25 -2.33 -13.22 2.39
N ILE A 26 -1.25 -12.77 1.71
CA ILE A 26 -1.02 -13.01 0.28
C ILE A 26 -0.76 -14.50 0.00
N SER A 27 -0.25 -15.25 0.99
CA SER A 27 0.04 -16.68 0.82
C SER A 27 -1.20 -17.49 0.41
N ILE A 28 -2.40 -17.05 0.79
CA ILE A 28 -3.66 -17.69 0.39
C ILE A 28 -3.87 -17.56 -1.12
N LEU A 29 -3.63 -16.35 -1.66
CA LEU A 29 -3.72 -16.07 -3.10
C LEU A 29 -2.65 -16.85 -3.88
N LEU A 30 -1.42 -16.89 -3.37
CA LEU A 30 -0.32 -17.63 -4.00
C LEU A 30 -0.59 -19.14 -4.04
N LYS A 31 -1.12 -19.71 -2.95
CA LYS A 31 -1.53 -21.12 -2.92
C LYS A 31 -2.66 -21.41 -3.92
N LYS A 32 -3.62 -20.49 -4.06
CA LYS A 32 -4.71 -20.61 -5.04
C LYS A 32 -4.17 -20.58 -6.47
N SER A 33 -3.32 -19.61 -6.78
CA SER A 33 -2.64 -19.51 -8.09
C SER A 33 -1.84 -20.78 -8.41
N HIS A 34 -1.05 -21.29 -7.47
CA HIS A 34 -0.25 -22.49 -7.66
C HIS A 34 -1.11 -23.74 -7.94
N LYS A 35 -2.28 -23.87 -7.30
CA LYS A 35 -3.19 -25.00 -7.53
C LYS A 35 -3.94 -24.93 -8.85
N GLN A 36 -4.29 -23.72 -9.30
CA GLN A 36 -5.14 -23.51 -10.47
C GLN A 36 -4.34 -23.22 -11.76
N GLY A 37 -3.05 -22.91 -11.66
CA GLY A 37 -2.15 -22.67 -12.79
C GLY A 37 -2.34 -21.31 -13.47
N THR A 38 -3.57 -20.79 -13.54
CA THR A 38 -3.89 -19.45 -14.07
C THR A 38 -4.79 -18.71 -13.10
N LEU A 39 -4.49 -17.43 -12.84
CA LEU A 39 -5.32 -16.58 -11.99
C LEU A 39 -6.19 -15.71 -12.90
N HIS A 40 -7.51 -15.81 -12.79
CA HIS A 40 -8.41 -14.92 -13.51
C HIS A 40 -8.66 -13.64 -12.72
N LEU A 41 -9.04 -12.55 -13.40
CA LEU A 41 -9.39 -11.27 -12.76
C LEU A 41 -10.53 -11.40 -11.74
N THR A 42 -11.42 -12.37 -11.94
CA THR A 42 -12.51 -12.71 -11.01
C THR A 42 -12.03 -13.35 -9.71
N ASP A 43 -10.83 -13.93 -9.69
CA ASP A 43 -10.25 -14.55 -8.51
C ASP A 43 -9.51 -13.57 -7.60
N LEU A 44 -9.27 -12.34 -8.10
CA LEU A 44 -8.60 -11.30 -7.35
C LEU A 44 -9.53 -10.74 -6.26
N TYR A 45 -8.94 -10.40 -5.12
CA TYR A 45 -9.67 -9.75 -4.05
C TYR A 45 -10.03 -8.32 -4.41
N ASP A 46 -11.11 -7.83 -3.83
CA ASP A 46 -11.50 -6.44 -3.92
C ASP A 46 -10.37 -5.53 -3.40
N LEU A 47 -10.27 -4.37 -4.05
CA LEU A 47 -9.30 -3.36 -3.69
C LEU A 47 -9.56 -2.88 -2.26
N LEU A 48 -8.49 -2.67 -1.51
CA LEU A 48 -8.59 -2.11 -0.18
C LEU A 48 -9.22 -0.72 -0.25
N SER A 49 -10.15 -0.44 0.66
CA SER A 49 -10.93 0.81 0.67
C SER A 49 -10.08 2.07 0.83
N HIS A 50 -8.81 1.96 1.18
CA HIS A 50 -7.86 3.08 1.25
C HIS A 50 -6.93 3.18 0.04
N LEU A 51 -6.89 2.15 -0.81
CA LEU A 51 -6.17 2.13 -2.07
C LEU A 51 -7.09 2.49 -3.25
N GLU A 52 -8.40 2.57 -3.00
CA GLU A 52 -9.37 3.01 -3.99
C GLU A 52 -9.06 4.43 -4.46
N SER A 53 -8.81 4.56 -5.76
CA SER A 53 -8.42 5.84 -6.39
C SER A 53 -9.51 6.88 -6.22
N THR A 54 -10.78 6.51 -6.37
CA THR A 54 -11.93 7.41 -6.21
C THR A 54 -11.90 8.09 -4.85
N LYS A 55 -11.77 7.30 -3.77
CA LYS A 55 -11.73 7.81 -2.40
C LYS A 55 -10.49 8.67 -2.16
N LEU A 56 -9.33 8.27 -2.70
CA LEU A 56 -8.10 9.04 -2.55
C LEU A 56 -8.20 10.41 -3.26
N THR A 57 -8.81 10.43 -4.45
CA THR A 57 -9.06 11.66 -5.23
C THR A 57 -10.03 12.57 -4.50
N GLU A 58 -11.14 12.06 -3.96
CA GLU A 58 -12.08 12.87 -3.16
C GLU A 58 -11.41 13.50 -1.94
N GLN A 59 -10.56 12.74 -1.23
CA GLN A 59 -9.81 13.26 -0.09
C GLN A 59 -8.77 14.30 -0.51
N LEU A 60 -8.11 14.09 -1.64
CA LEU A 60 -7.14 15.03 -2.20
C LEU A 60 -7.83 16.33 -2.61
N GLU A 61 -8.97 16.25 -3.30
CA GLU A 61 -9.77 17.39 -3.73
C GLU A 61 -10.25 18.21 -2.53
N ALA A 62 -10.79 17.55 -1.50
CA ALA A 62 -11.21 18.22 -0.27
C ALA A 62 -10.05 18.99 0.39
N ASN A 63 -8.90 18.33 0.57
CA ASN A 63 -7.70 18.95 1.16
C ASN A 63 -7.14 20.07 0.29
N TRP A 64 -7.25 19.96 -1.04
CA TRP A 64 -6.83 20.97 -1.99
C TRP A 64 -7.72 22.23 -1.89
N PHE A 65 -9.04 22.08 -1.85
CA PHE A 65 -9.96 23.21 -1.68
C PHE A 65 -9.75 23.92 -0.35
N ASP A 66 -9.47 23.18 0.72
CA ASP A 66 -9.16 23.77 2.03
C ASP A 66 -7.83 24.54 2.01
N GLU A 67 -6.82 24.03 1.30
CA GLU A 67 -5.55 24.74 1.15
C GLU A 67 -5.69 26.03 0.33
N LEU A 68 -6.51 26.02 -0.72
CA LEU A 68 -6.85 27.20 -1.51
C LEU A 68 -7.57 28.27 -0.67
N LYS A 69 -8.47 27.86 0.23
CA LYS A 69 -9.18 28.79 1.12
C LYS A 69 -8.27 29.39 2.19
N GLN A 70 -7.38 28.58 2.77
CA GLN A 70 -6.52 29.00 3.88
C GLN A 70 -5.29 29.80 3.41
N THR A 71 -4.74 29.49 2.23
CA THR A 71 -3.44 30.02 1.80
C THR A 71 -3.58 30.97 0.62
N LYS A 72 -3.81 32.26 0.90
CA LYS A 72 -3.98 33.30 -0.14
C LYS A 72 -2.71 33.64 -0.95
N ARG A 73 -1.52 33.30 -0.44
CA ARG A 73 -0.24 33.73 -1.06
C ARG A 73 0.40 32.71 -1.99
N LYS A 74 0.49 31.43 -1.59
CA LYS A 74 1.05 30.33 -2.41
C LYS A 74 0.50 28.97 -1.95
N PRO A 75 -0.58 28.44 -2.57
CA PRO A 75 -1.02 27.08 -2.31
C PRO A 75 0.03 26.07 -2.82
N SER A 76 0.24 24.97 -2.10
CA SER A 76 1.20 23.92 -2.45
C SER A 76 0.51 22.57 -2.59
N LEU A 77 0.47 22.03 -3.81
CA LEU A 77 -0.09 20.69 -4.05
C LEU A 77 0.59 19.61 -3.20
N ILE A 78 1.90 19.72 -2.99
CA ILE A 78 2.68 18.78 -2.17
C ILE A 78 2.12 18.72 -0.74
N ARG A 79 1.71 19.86 -0.17
CA ARG A 79 1.18 19.92 1.19
C ARG A 79 -0.20 19.27 1.29
N ALA A 80 -1.08 19.50 0.32
CA ALA A 80 -2.36 18.79 0.20
C ALA A 80 -2.17 17.28 0.02
N THR A 81 -1.20 16.85 -0.79
CA THR A 81 -0.87 15.43 -0.97
C THR A 81 -0.37 14.79 0.31
N ILE A 82 0.56 15.43 1.03
CA ILE A 82 1.07 14.93 2.31
C ILE A 82 -0.06 14.82 3.34
N ARG A 83 -0.98 15.79 3.40
CA ARG A 83 -2.17 15.71 4.27
C ARG A 83 -3.09 14.54 3.91
N THR A 84 -3.26 14.27 2.62
CA THR A 84 -4.12 13.19 2.10
C THR A 84 -3.53 11.81 2.41
N MET A 85 -2.23 11.63 2.15
CA MET A 85 -1.54 10.35 2.40
C MET A 85 -1.23 10.11 3.89
N GLY A 86 -1.09 11.20 4.65
CA GLY A 86 -0.80 11.19 6.08
C GLY A 86 0.57 10.62 6.42
N TRP A 87 0.68 10.02 7.61
CA TRP A 87 1.94 9.48 8.15
C TRP A 87 2.32 8.09 7.62
N LYS A 88 1.42 7.45 6.87
CA LYS A 88 1.62 6.08 6.34
C LYS A 88 2.88 5.93 5.49
N PRO A 89 3.12 6.74 4.44
CA PRO A 89 4.36 6.62 3.65
C PRO A 89 5.61 6.89 4.46
N PHE A 90 5.53 7.77 5.47
CA PHE A 90 6.65 8.04 6.37
C PHE A 90 7.01 6.82 7.22
N LEU A 91 6.01 6.16 7.82
CA LEU A 91 6.23 4.92 8.59
C LEU A 91 6.78 3.79 7.71
N THR A 92 6.26 3.64 6.50
CA THR A 92 6.78 2.64 5.55
C THR A 92 8.23 2.92 5.19
N GLY A 93 8.58 4.18 4.94
CA GLY A 93 9.97 4.60 4.69
C GLY A 93 10.88 4.30 5.89
N LEU A 94 10.42 4.59 7.10
CA LEU A 94 11.16 4.31 8.34
C LEU A 94 11.44 2.81 8.53
N LEU A 95 10.46 1.96 8.22
CA LEU A 95 10.61 0.49 8.27
C LEU A 95 11.57 -0.07 7.21
N LEU A 96 11.82 0.67 6.13
CA LEU A 96 12.76 0.28 5.07
C LEU A 96 14.21 0.62 5.41
N ILE A 97 14.47 1.53 6.35
CA ILE A 97 15.84 1.93 6.70
C ILE A 97 16.68 0.74 7.21
N PRO A 98 16.20 -0.12 8.14
CA PRO A 98 16.96 -1.27 8.58
C PRO A 98 17.29 -2.25 7.44
N THR A 99 16.35 -2.48 6.52
CA THR A 99 16.57 -3.40 5.39
C THR A 99 17.61 -2.87 4.41
N ALA A 100 17.64 -1.56 4.20
CA ALA A 100 18.71 -0.91 3.44
C ALA A 100 20.07 -1.14 4.11
N ILE A 101 20.18 -0.92 5.43
CA ILE A 101 21.41 -1.15 6.21
C ILE A 101 21.87 -2.62 6.11
N LEU A 102 20.95 -3.57 6.24
CA LEU A 102 21.22 -5.01 6.09
C LEU A 102 21.75 -5.36 4.70
N THR A 103 21.21 -4.75 3.65
CA THR A 103 21.69 -4.95 2.27
C THR A 103 23.14 -4.46 2.11
N PHE A 104 23.51 -3.36 2.76
CA PHE A 104 24.88 -2.85 2.75
C PHE A 104 25.84 -3.68 3.62
N SER A 105 25.36 -4.30 4.69
CA SER A 105 26.20 -5.12 5.58
C SER A 105 26.41 -6.56 5.09
N GLN A 106 25.50 -7.08 4.25
CA GLN A 106 25.64 -8.39 3.61
C GLN A 106 27.01 -8.67 2.96
N PRO A 107 27.61 -7.79 2.13
CA PRO A 107 28.93 -8.04 1.53
C PRO A 107 30.04 -8.13 2.58
N ILE A 108 29.94 -7.38 3.67
CA ILE A 108 30.92 -7.40 4.78
C ILE A 108 30.84 -8.73 5.53
N LEU A 109 29.62 -9.21 5.81
CA LEU A 109 29.40 -10.50 6.48
C LEU A 109 29.88 -11.67 5.63
N LEU A 110 29.67 -11.62 4.31
CA LEU A 110 30.19 -12.64 3.38
C LEU A 110 31.72 -12.66 3.36
N THR A 111 32.35 -11.48 3.41
CA THR A 111 33.81 -11.36 3.44
C THR A 111 34.42 -11.92 4.74
N PHE A 112 33.71 -11.83 5.87
CA PHE A 112 34.19 -12.36 7.14
C PHE A 112 34.02 -13.89 7.27
N LEU A 113 33.11 -14.49 6.51
CA LEU A 113 32.83 -15.93 6.55
C LEU A 113 33.75 -16.75 5.61
N MET A 114 34.38 -16.09 4.63
CA MET A 114 35.20 -16.71 3.58
C MET A 114 36.69 -16.61 3.92
#